data_AF-A0A7Y5SVX6-F1
#
_entry.id   AF-A0A7Y5SVX6-F1
#
_cell.length_a   1.000
_cell.length_b   1.000
_cell.length_c   1.000
_cell.angle_alpha   90.00
_cell.angle_beta   90.00
_cell.angle_gamma   90.00
#
_symmetry.space_group_name_H-M   'P 1'
#
loop_
_entity.id
_entity.type
_entity.pdbx_description
1 polymer ?
#
loop_
_entity_poly.entity_id
_entity_poly.type
_entity_poly.pdbx_seq_one_letter_code
_entity_poly.pdbx_strand_id
1 'polypeptide(L)'
;MMRPKDIEKVVQDWFAQHPQVGVQLPLEAPPDPRDGLMSMTLFHPRPRRYVFEFDELFLLVLWGLDTARVVGDTLVLDGFNSCLYDTGSGRSEAQWFRGGQVILHSPESKALKAR
;
A
#
# COMPACT_ATOMS: atom_id res chain seq x y z
N MET A 1 5.11 -4.83 -17.34
CA MET A 1 5.93 -4.86 -16.11
C MET A 1 6.92 -3.71 -16.14
N MET A 2 7.01 -2.93 -15.05
CA MET A 2 8.00 -1.87 -14.85
C MET A 2 9.31 -2.45 -14.29
N ARG A 3 10.44 -1.73 -14.46
CA ARG A 3 11.69 -2.13 -13.80
C ARG A 3 11.60 -1.80 -12.30
N PRO A 4 12.22 -2.58 -11.41
CA PRO A 4 12.13 -2.35 -9.96
C PRO A 4 12.46 -0.92 -9.53
N LYS A 5 13.55 -0.34 -10.07
CA LYS A 5 13.96 1.04 -9.80
C LYS A 5 12.94 2.10 -10.22
N ASP A 6 12.14 1.84 -11.26
CA ASP A 6 11.13 2.79 -11.72
C ASP A 6 9.91 2.75 -10.78
N ILE A 7 9.55 1.57 -10.28
CA ILE A 7 8.53 1.40 -9.23
C ILE A 7 8.97 2.11 -7.96
N GLU A 8 10.20 1.86 -7.50
CA GLU A 8 10.79 2.49 -6.32
C GLU A 8 10.71 4.01 -6.40
N LYS A 9 11.12 4.58 -7.54
CA LYS A 9 11.07 6.01 -7.78
C LYS A 9 9.65 6.57 -7.71
N VAL A 10 8.68 5.93 -8.37
CA VAL A 10 7.27 6.39 -8.33
C VAL A 10 6.74 6.39 -6.90
N VAL A 11 7.01 5.33 -6.14
CA VAL A 11 6.57 5.22 -4.75
C VAL A 11 7.20 6.33 -3.90
N GLN A 12 8.53 6.48 -3.97
CA GLN A 12 9.26 7.49 -3.18
C GLN A 12 8.84 8.93 -3.53
N ASP A 13 8.73 9.25 -4.82
CA ASP A 13 8.33 10.59 -5.28
C ASP A 13 6.90 10.94 -4.82
N TRP A 14 6.00 9.96 -4.75
CA TRP A 14 4.63 10.18 -4.29
C TRP A 14 4.55 10.36 -2.77
N PHE A 15 5.22 9.50 -1.99
CA PHE A 15 5.25 9.64 -0.53
C PHE A 15 5.99 10.89 -0.04
N ALA A 16 6.92 11.43 -0.83
CA ALA A 16 7.52 12.74 -0.55
C ALA A 16 6.50 13.89 -0.59
N GLN A 17 5.39 13.73 -1.31
CA GLN A 17 4.30 14.71 -1.42
C GLN A 17 3.15 14.42 -0.45
N HIS A 18 2.95 13.14 -0.10
CA HIS A 18 1.84 12.66 0.70
C HIS A 18 2.35 11.83 1.88
N PRO A 19 2.74 12.48 3.00
CA PRO A 19 3.30 11.78 4.15
C PRO A 19 2.28 10.91 4.89
N GLN A 20 0.99 11.24 4.76
CA GLN A 20 -0.14 10.49 5.33
C GLN A 20 -0.99 9.91 4.23
N VAL A 21 -1.48 8.69 4.40
CA VAL A 21 -2.21 7.95 3.37
C VAL A 21 -3.31 7.08 3.95
N GLY A 22 -4.41 6.95 3.22
CA GLY A 22 -5.39 5.90 3.46
C GLY A 22 -5.08 4.69 2.59
N VAL A 23 -5.15 3.48 3.15
CA VAL A 23 -4.88 2.24 2.40
C VAL A 23 -6.20 1.57 2.04
N GLN A 24 -6.40 1.31 0.75
CA GLN A 24 -7.48 0.49 0.25
C GLN A 24 -6.90 -0.80 -0.33
N LEU A 25 -7.27 -1.92 0.28
CA LEU A 25 -6.95 -3.27 -0.18
C LEU A 25 -7.93 -3.72 -1.29
N PRO A 26 -7.59 -4.74 -2.09
CA PRO A 26 -8.52 -5.36 -3.03
C PRO A 26 -9.80 -5.85 -2.35
N LEU A 27 -10.89 -5.97 -3.11
CA LEU A 27 -12.18 -6.47 -2.60
C LEU A 27 -12.09 -7.91 -2.06
N GLU A 28 -11.16 -8.70 -2.59
CA GLU A 28 -10.89 -10.07 -2.19
C GLU A 28 -10.02 -10.18 -0.93
N ALA A 29 -9.42 -9.07 -0.48
CA ALA A 29 -8.75 -9.02 0.81
C ALA A 29 -9.79 -9.12 1.93
N PRO A 30 -9.46 -9.75 3.06
CA PRO A 30 -10.35 -9.70 4.20
C PRO A 30 -10.56 -8.24 4.65
N PRO A 31 -11.67 -7.95 5.34
CA PRO A 31 -11.95 -6.58 5.77
C PRO A 31 -10.86 -6.10 6.73
N ASP A 32 -10.20 -4.99 6.40
CA ASP A 32 -9.37 -4.25 7.35
C ASP A 32 -10.30 -3.48 8.29
N PRO A 33 -10.25 -3.72 9.61
CA PRO A 33 -11.10 -3.01 10.57
C PRO A 33 -10.70 -1.55 10.78
N ARG A 34 -9.57 -1.08 10.22
CA ARG A 34 -9.11 0.31 10.36
C ARG A 34 -9.65 1.19 9.26
N ASP A 35 -10.35 2.23 9.69
CA ASP A 35 -10.68 3.39 8.89
C ASP A 35 -9.81 4.57 9.36
N GLY A 36 -8.91 5.06 8.50
CA GLY A 36 -8.06 6.19 8.86
C GLY A 36 -6.90 6.46 7.90
N LEU A 37 -6.29 7.63 8.10
CA LEU A 37 -5.01 8.00 7.50
C LEU A 37 -3.87 7.50 8.39
N MET A 38 -2.82 6.95 7.77
CA MET A 38 -1.61 6.48 8.44
C MET A 38 -0.40 7.15 7.80
N SER A 39 0.65 7.47 8.57
CA SER A 39 1.89 7.97 7.98
C SER A 39 2.84 6.83 7.67
N MET A 40 3.51 6.89 6.52
CA MET A 40 4.50 5.88 6.16
C MET A 40 5.79 6.11 6.95
N THR A 41 6.19 5.13 7.75
CA THR A 41 7.41 5.14 8.57
C THR A 41 8.59 4.54 7.83
N LEU A 42 8.35 3.51 7.02
CA LEU A 42 9.38 2.80 6.28
C LEU A 42 8.89 2.41 4.89
N PHE A 43 9.72 2.68 3.88
CA PHE A 43 9.63 2.02 2.59
C PHE A 43 10.96 1.31 2.31
N HIS A 44 10.91 -0.02 2.29
CA HIS A 44 12.08 -0.86 2.05
C HIS A 44 11.89 -1.71 0.79
N PRO A 45 12.43 -1.28 -0.36
CA PRO A 45 12.43 -2.10 -1.56
C PRO A 45 13.46 -3.23 -1.48
N ARG A 46 13.09 -4.38 -2.03
CA ARG A 46 13.92 -5.58 -2.23
C ARG A 46 13.68 -6.09 -3.65
N PRO A 47 14.58 -6.93 -4.20
CA PRO A 47 14.34 -7.57 -5.49
C PRO A 47 12.97 -8.25 -5.52
N ARG A 48 12.03 -7.71 -6.31
CA ARG A 48 10.65 -8.20 -6.46
C ARG A 48 9.83 -8.25 -5.16
N ARG A 49 10.19 -7.49 -4.12
CA ARG A 49 9.44 -7.41 -2.87
C ARG A 49 9.47 -5.99 -2.34
N TYR A 50 8.31 -5.45 -1.97
CA TYR A 50 8.17 -4.08 -1.48
C TYR A 50 7.54 -4.13 -0.09
N VAL A 51 8.22 -3.54 0.89
CA VAL A 51 7.76 -3.47 2.28
C VAL A 51 7.41 -2.03 2.59
N PHE A 52 6.19 -1.82 3.08
CA PHE A 52 5.70 -0.56 3.61
C PHE A 52 5.34 -0.77 5.07
N GLU A 53 5.80 0.11 5.93
CA GLU A 53 5.40 0.20 7.32
C GLU A 53 4.73 1.55 7.55
N PHE A 54 3.66 1.56 8.35
CA PHE A 54 2.96 2.78 8.74
C PHE A 54 2.81 2.88 10.26
N ASP A 55 2.63 4.10 10.78
CA ASP A 55 2.68 4.49 12.21
C ASP A 55 1.92 3.55 13.17
N GLU A 56 0.80 2.97 12.76
CA GLU A 56 -0.01 2.06 13.58
C GLU A 56 0.49 0.60 13.54
N LEU A 57 1.76 0.38 13.21
CA LEU A 57 2.35 -0.93 12.91
C LEU A 57 1.61 -1.67 11.78
N PHE A 58 0.96 -0.92 10.87
CA PHE A 58 0.48 -1.49 9.62
C PHE A 58 1.70 -1.94 8.83
N LEU A 59 1.80 -3.23 8.55
CA LEU A 59 2.79 -3.75 7.63
C LEU A 59 2.09 -4.14 6.32
N LEU A 60 2.57 -3.64 5.18
CA LEU A 60 2.18 -4.08 3.85
C LEU A 60 3.41 -4.68 3.15
N VAL A 61 3.31 -5.93 2.70
CA VAL A 61 4.37 -6.57 1.92
C VAL A 61 3.81 -7.08 0.61
N LEU A 62 4.30 -6.53 -0.50
CA LEU A 62 3.92 -6.91 -1.85
C LEU A 62 5.04 -7.71 -2.51
N TRP A 63 4.76 -8.91 -3.01
CA TRP A 63 5.69 -9.72 -3.80
C TRP A 63 5.31 -9.74 -5.27
N GLY A 64 6.31 -9.61 -6.12
CA GLY A 64 6.14 -9.68 -7.57
C GLY A 64 5.32 -8.54 -8.14
N LEU A 65 5.37 -7.35 -7.53
CA LEU A 65 4.65 -6.16 -8.01
C LEU A 65 5.11 -5.77 -9.42
N ASP A 66 4.18 -5.75 -10.38
CA ASP A 66 4.46 -5.44 -11.77
C ASP A 66 4.47 -3.95 -12.09
N THR A 67 3.61 -3.16 -11.43
CA THR A 67 3.44 -1.73 -11.75
C THR A 67 3.10 -0.88 -10.52
N ALA A 68 3.55 0.38 -10.55
CA ALA A 68 3.10 1.44 -9.66
C ALA A 68 2.81 2.68 -10.51
N ARG A 69 1.64 3.31 -10.30
CA ARG A 69 1.22 4.48 -11.07
C ARG A 69 0.46 5.47 -10.19
N VAL A 70 0.57 6.75 -10.52
CA VAL A 70 -0.20 7.82 -9.87
C VAL A 70 -1.42 8.13 -10.74
N VAL A 71 -2.61 8.12 -10.14
CA VAL A 71 -3.88 8.48 -10.78
C VAL A 71 -4.55 9.54 -9.93
N GLY A 72 -4.47 10.81 -10.35
CA GLY A 72 -4.93 11.93 -9.54
C GLY A 72 -4.16 12.01 -8.22
N ASP A 73 -4.87 11.89 -7.10
CA ASP A 73 -4.35 11.92 -5.73
C ASP A 73 -4.09 10.52 -5.13
N THR A 74 -4.10 9.48 -5.98
CA THR A 74 -3.90 8.10 -5.55
C THR A 74 -2.65 7.49 -6.15
N LEU A 75 -1.96 6.67 -5.36
CA LEU A 75 -0.93 5.75 -5.83
C LEU A 75 -1.53 4.34 -5.92
N VAL A 76 -1.51 3.78 -7.13
CA VAL A 76 -2.02 2.44 -7.42
C VAL A 76 -0.86 1.48 -7.58
N LEU A 77 -0.83 0.44 -6.74
CA LEU A 77 0.13 -0.66 -6.76
C LEU A 77 -0.59 -1.91 -7.30
N ASP A 78 -0.16 -2.39 -8.46
CA ASP A 78 -0.93 -3.34 -9.25
C ASP A 78 -0.06 -4.46 -9.85
N GLY A 79 -0.68 -5.63 -10.03
CA GLY A 79 -0.04 -6.82 -10.57
C GLY A 79 0.97 -7.46 -9.62
N PHE A 80 0.68 -7.53 -8.32
CA PHE A 80 1.46 -8.33 -7.38
C PHE A 80 0.96 -9.78 -7.33
N ASN A 81 1.87 -10.72 -7.08
CA ASN A 81 1.55 -12.15 -6.97
C ASN A 81 0.94 -12.50 -5.61
N SER A 82 1.44 -11.89 -4.54
CA SER A 82 0.96 -12.08 -3.18
C SER A 82 1.14 -10.81 -2.37
N CYS A 83 0.19 -10.55 -1.48
CA CYS A 83 0.24 -9.50 -0.49
C CYS A 83 0.11 -10.11 0.90
N LEU A 84 0.96 -9.65 1.81
CA LEU A 84 0.78 -9.82 3.25
C LEU A 84 0.42 -8.45 3.80
N TYR A 85 -0.59 -8.40 4.65
CA TYR A 85 -0.76 -7.24 5.52
C TYR A 85 -0.99 -7.64 6.96
N ASP A 86 -0.49 -6.82 7.88
CA ASP A 86 -0.66 -6.96 9.32
C ASP A 86 -1.22 -5.66 9.85
N THR A 87 -2.29 -5.74 10.65
CA THR A 87 -2.98 -4.58 11.17
C THR A 87 -2.48 -4.10 12.52
N GLY A 88 -1.47 -4.76 13.09
CA GLY A 88 -0.87 -4.33 14.36
C GLY A 88 -1.80 -4.47 15.57
N SER A 89 -2.94 -5.15 15.43
CA SER A 89 -4.01 -5.25 16.45
C SER A 89 -3.64 -6.05 17.72
N GLY A 90 -2.38 -6.46 17.86
CA GLY A 90 -1.91 -7.34 18.95
C GLY A 90 -2.45 -8.77 18.86
N ARG A 91 -3.30 -9.07 17.87
CA ARG A 91 -3.73 -10.40 17.48
C ARG A 91 -2.93 -10.74 16.23
N SER A 92 -1.96 -11.63 16.33
CA SER A 92 -1.03 -12.02 15.25
C SER A 92 -1.74 -12.69 14.05
N GLU A 93 -2.63 -11.97 13.38
CA GLU A 93 -3.37 -12.44 12.21
C GLU A 93 -2.90 -11.64 11.01
N ALA A 94 -1.67 -11.88 10.60
CA ALA A 94 -1.19 -11.41 9.32
C ALA A 94 -2.01 -12.11 8.23
N GLN A 95 -2.62 -11.33 7.36
CA GLN A 95 -3.55 -11.82 6.35
C GLN A 95 -2.91 -11.81 4.97
N TRP A 96 -3.22 -12.86 4.20
CA TRP A 96 -2.66 -13.09 2.88
C TRP A 96 -3.76 -13.05 1.82
N PHE A 97 -3.51 -12.33 0.74
CA PHE A 97 -4.33 -12.41 -0.46
C PHE A 97 -3.44 -12.36 -1.71
N ARG A 98 -4.02 -12.72 -2.86
CA ARG A 98 -3.30 -12.84 -4.14
C ARG A 98 -3.96 -11.96 -5.18
N GLY A 99 -3.13 -11.24 -5.93
CA GLY A 99 -3.59 -10.39 -7.03
C GLY A 99 -4.48 -9.22 -6.57
N GLY A 100 -4.81 -8.37 -7.54
CA GLY A 100 -5.61 -7.17 -7.34
C GLY A 100 -4.77 -5.89 -7.29
N GLN A 101 -5.38 -4.84 -6.76
CA GLN A 101 -4.80 -3.51 -6.62
C GLN A 101 -4.80 -3.08 -5.16
N VAL A 102 -3.65 -2.64 -4.67
CA VAL A 102 -3.58 -1.82 -3.46
C VAL A 102 -3.58 -0.37 -3.88
N ILE A 103 -4.52 0.41 -3.35
CA ILE A 103 -4.66 1.82 -3.66
C ILE A 103 -4.33 2.61 -2.39
N LEU A 104 -3.39 3.54 -2.52
CA LEU A 104 -3.00 4.47 -1.47
C LEU A 104 -3.59 5.84 -1.82
N HIS A 105 -4.40 6.37 -0.92
CA HIS A 105 -5.09 7.64 -1.07
C HIS A 105 -4.35 8.73 -0.33
N SER A 106 -4.10 9.88 -0.95
CA SER A 106 -3.65 11.05 -0.21
C SER A 106 -4.75 11.56 0.74
N PRO A 107 -4.41 12.40 1.73
CA PRO A 107 -5.38 12.97 2.68
C PRO A 107 -6.47 13.82 1.98
N GLU A 108 -6.14 14.40 0.83
CA GLU A 108 -7.06 15.22 0.04
C GLU A 108 -8.03 14.38 -0.79
N SER A 109 -7.81 13.06 -0.88
CA SER A 109 -8.57 12.18 -1.75
C SER A 109 -10.06 12.16 -1.40
N LYS A 110 -10.89 12.51 -2.38
CA LYS A 110 -12.35 12.49 -2.24
C LYS A 110 -12.89 11.08 -1.98
N ALA A 111 -12.16 10.04 -2.40
CA ALA A 111 -12.53 8.66 -2.17
C ALA A 111 -12.51 8.28 -0.67
N LEU A 112 -11.63 8.89 0.13
CA LEU A 112 -11.61 8.69 1.58
C LEU A 112 -12.81 9.33 2.29
N LYS A 113 -13.40 10.38 1.72
CA LYS A 113 -14.54 11.10 2.30
C LYS A 113 -15.89 10.44 2.03
N ALA A 114 -15.91 9.40 1.18
CA ALA A 114 -17.12 8.74 0.71
C ALA A 114 -17.31 7.31 1.28
N ARG A 115 -16.37 6.85 2.12
CA ARG A 115 -16.48 5.60 2.89
C ARG A 115 -16.95 5.93 4.30
#